data_AF-A0A0F9V8D7-F1
#
_entry.id   AF-A0A0F9V8D7-F1
#
_cell.length_a   1.000
_cell.length_b   1.000
_cell.length_c   1.000
_cell.angle_alpha   90.00
_cell.angle_beta   90.00
_cell.angle_gamma   90.00
#
_symmetry.space_group_name_H-M   'P 1'
#
loop_
_entity.id
_entity.type
_entity.pdbx_description
1 polymer ?
#
loop_
_entity_poly.entity_id
_entity_poly.type
_entity_poly.pdbx_seq_one_letter_code
_entity_poly.pdbx_strand_id
1 'polypeptide(L)'
;MGLDRIGTFRCKLLEHGVDKRKKKGTDIELPWFNARVLLTEVYDVKEGKWFDYTGIEGVGEAEITAFLCLYGAIKKKGGEIGPTLSMDQVKKVFNWDGRSLIQLANGKYDDLEFQVRIGENTYEEATYPYQVNWIDMYDAEPGTQLRKLDAAELKSLDKQFAAMGAKNATAKPVATAAKAPAKTHPARVPADDTAPDSPEVKAQKMAAKSAKNKAAVAKVKAKTDAVTAPPAGPPPKPESKDAVVPPAKPDETACTMNEAWNTIVELRDPSINDKVIGKVWHGAIAEIAGPDVVSEDVTPEQWVMIRDKTLESVAKF
;
A
#
# COMPACT_ATOMS: atom_id res chain seq x y z
N MET A 1 11.45 -19.49 7.96
CA MET A 1 10.60 -18.41 8.50
C MET A 1 9.85 -17.82 7.33
N GLY A 2 8.57 -17.53 7.53
CA GLY A 2 7.66 -17.16 6.44
C GLY A 2 7.24 -15.71 6.54
N LEU A 3 6.79 -15.18 5.41
CA LEU A 3 6.02 -13.94 5.36
C LEU A 3 4.94 -13.93 6.46
N ASP A 4 4.87 -12.86 7.25
CA ASP A 4 3.98 -12.75 8.41
C ASP A 4 2.72 -11.93 8.12
N ARG A 5 2.70 -11.12 7.05
CA ARG A 5 1.63 -10.16 6.77
C ARG A 5 1.34 -9.96 5.29
N ILE A 6 0.14 -9.45 5.04
CA ILE A 6 -0.34 -8.94 3.75
C ILE A 6 0.09 -7.49 3.60
N GLY A 7 0.36 -7.05 2.37
CA GLY A 7 0.75 -5.68 2.15
C GLY A 7 1.40 -5.41 0.81
N THR A 8 1.94 -4.22 0.71
CA THR A 8 2.75 -3.79 -0.42
C THR A 8 4.20 -3.79 0.00
N PHE A 9 5.05 -4.44 -0.78
CA PHE A 9 6.47 -4.60 -0.49
C PHE A 9 7.30 -4.14 -1.68
N ARG A 10 8.49 -3.61 -1.39
CA ARG A 10 9.58 -3.57 -2.36
C ARG A 10 10.40 -4.83 -2.19
N CYS A 11 10.93 -5.31 -3.30
CA CYS A 11 11.66 -6.56 -3.33
C CYS A 11 12.77 -6.52 -4.35
N LYS A 12 13.77 -7.36 -4.12
CA LYS A 12 14.87 -7.64 -5.04
C LYS A 12 14.65 -9.00 -5.70
N LEU A 13 14.85 -9.07 -7.01
CA LEU A 13 14.77 -10.33 -7.74
C LEU A 13 15.95 -11.24 -7.35
N LEU A 14 15.64 -12.50 -6.98
CA LEU A 14 16.63 -13.54 -6.71
C LEU A 14 16.77 -14.49 -7.90
N GLU A 15 15.64 -14.95 -8.43
CA GLU A 15 15.59 -15.95 -9.48
C GLU A 15 14.31 -15.76 -10.31
N HIS A 16 14.37 -16.07 -11.59
CA HIS A 16 13.20 -16.06 -12.45
C HIS A 16 13.23 -17.20 -13.46
N GLY A 17 12.06 -17.54 -13.99
CA GLY A 17 11.93 -18.55 -15.03
C GLY A 17 10.54 -18.53 -15.66
N VAL A 18 10.41 -19.22 -16.78
CA VAL A 18 9.11 -19.46 -17.42
C VAL A 18 8.80 -20.94 -17.30
N ASP A 19 7.63 -21.23 -16.73
CA ASP A 19 7.09 -22.58 -16.58
C ASP A 19 5.78 -22.71 -17.37
N LYS A 20 5.27 -23.92 -17.49
CA LYS A 20 3.99 -24.24 -18.11
C LYS A 20 3.07 -24.92 -17.10
N ARG A 21 1.83 -24.46 -17.01
CA ARG A 21 0.81 -25.10 -16.18
C ARG A 21 -0.44 -25.43 -16.97
N LYS A 22 -0.98 -26.63 -16.74
CA LYS A 22 -2.22 -27.08 -17.36
C LYS A 22 -3.40 -26.29 -16.79
N LYS A 23 -4.21 -25.69 -17.65
CA LYS A 23 -5.46 -25.06 -17.22
C LYS A 23 -6.44 -26.15 -16.78
N LYS A 24 -6.96 -26.03 -15.54
CA LYS A 24 -7.91 -26.99 -14.94
C LYS A 24 -9.07 -27.29 -15.90
N GLY A 25 -9.30 -28.56 -16.17
CA GLY A 25 -10.38 -29.03 -17.06
C GLY A 25 -10.10 -28.90 -18.57
N THR A 26 -8.86 -28.61 -18.99
CA THR A 26 -8.48 -28.53 -20.41
C THR A 26 -7.10 -29.10 -20.66
N ASP A 27 -6.78 -29.48 -21.90
CA ASP A 27 -5.42 -29.90 -22.31
C ASP A 27 -4.50 -28.74 -22.69
N ILE A 28 -4.92 -27.50 -22.43
CA ILE A 28 -4.16 -26.31 -22.76
C ILE A 28 -3.12 -26.05 -21.66
N GLU A 29 -1.86 -26.01 -22.05
CA GLU A 29 -0.76 -25.52 -21.23
C GLU A 29 -0.64 -24.00 -21.40
N LEU A 30 -0.64 -23.28 -20.29
CA LEU A 30 -0.48 -21.82 -20.26
C LEU A 30 0.93 -21.48 -19.75
N PRO A 31 1.59 -20.47 -20.31
CA PRO A 31 2.90 -20.00 -19.84
C PRO A 31 2.74 -19.17 -18.57
N TRP A 32 3.57 -19.48 -17.58
CA TRP A 32 3.65 -18.79 -16.30
C TRP A 32 5.06 -18.23 -16.14
N PHE A 33 5.15 -16.96 -15.78
CA PHE A 33 6.40 -16.36 -15.35
C PHE A 33 6.50 -16.48 -13.83
N ASN A 34 7.56 -17.13 -13.36
CA ASN A 34 7.81 -17.34 -11.94
C ASN A 34 9.00 -16.46 -11.54
N ALA A 35 8.84 -15.66 -10.49
CA ALA A 35 9.91 -14.81 -9.96
C ALA A 35 10.02 -15.01 -8.46
N ARG A 36 11.15 -15.54 -7.99
CA ARG A 36 11.48 -15.60 -6.57
C ARG A 36 12.14 -14.30 -6.17
N VAL A 37 11.62 -13.67 -5.13
CA VAL A 37 12.04 -12.34 -4.70
C VAL A 37 12.33 -12.32 -3.20
N LEU A 38 13.27 -11.48 -2.81
CA LEU A 38 13.56 -11.12 -1.43
C LEU A 38 12.81 -9.83 -1.09
N LEU A 39 11.99 -9.84 -0.05
CA LEU A 39 11.27 -8.66 0.41
C LEU A 39 12.21 -7.76 1.21
N THR A 40 12.33 -6.49 0.82
CA THR A 40 13.29 -5.55 1.40
C THR A 40 12.62 -4.45 2.21
N GLU A 41 11.52 -3.89 1.72
CA GLU A 41 10.76 -2.85 2.42
C GLU A 41 9.27 -3.17 2.40
N VAL A 42 8.54 -2.75 3.43
CA VAL A 42 7.08 -2.85 3.50
C VAL A 42 6.48 -1.45 3.59
N TYR A 43 5.40 -1.21 2.86
CA TYR A 43 4.69 0.06 2.90
C TYR A 43 3.63 0.05 4.00
N ASP A 44 3.74 0.98 4.94
CA ASP A 44 2.71 1.26 5.93
C ASP A 44 1.73 2.30 5.37
N VAL A 45 0.47 1.87 5.20
CA VAL A 45 -0.59 2.72 4.66
C VAL A 45 -1.02 3.82 5.64
N LYS A 46 -0.89 3.59 6.96
CA LYS A 46 -1.25 4.57 7.99
C LYS A 46 -0.24 5.70 8.06
N GLU A 47 1.06 5.36 7.99
CA GLU A 47 2.13 6.35 8.00
C GLU A 47 2.44 6.93 6.62
N GLY A 48 2.02 6.25 5.56
CA GLY A 48 2.31 6.61 4.18
C GLY A 48 3.79 6.47 3.82
N LYS A 49 4.53 5.57 4.49
CA LYS A 49 5.99 5.43 4.40
C LYS A 49 6.42 3.98 4.18
N TRP A 50 7.59 3.84 3.58
CA TRP A 50 8.30 2.57 3.50
C TRP A 50 9.12 2.34 4.76
N PHE A 51 9.08 1.11 5.26
CA PHE A 51 9.85 0.62 6.38
C PHE A 51 10.74 -0.52 5.94
N ASP A 52 11.95 -0.56 6.47
CA ASP A 52 12.85 -1.69 6.28
C ASP A 52 12.20 -2.96 6.83
N TYR A 53 12.10 -3.95 5.96
CA TYR A 53 11.56 -5.26 6.27
C TYR A 53 12.69 -6.29 6.40
N THR A 54 13.92 -5.93 6.04
CA THR A 54 15.10 -6.75 6.28
C THR A 54 15.50 -6.67 7.76
N GLY A 55 15.84 -7.81 8.35
CA GLY A 55 16.38 -7.83 9.72
C GLY A 55 15.38 -7.62 10.86
N ILE A 56 14.06 -7.67 10.58
CA ILE A 56 13.06 -7.75 11.66
C ILE A 56 13.30 -9.04 12.46
N GLU A 57 13.55 -8.89 13.75
CA GLU A 57 13.80 -10.00 14.67
C GLU A 57 12.63 -10.99 14.64
N GLY A 58 12.92 -12.26 14.33
CA GLY A 58 11.91 -13.32 14.17
C GLY A 58 11.34 -13.51 12.75
N VAL A 59 11.59 -12.60 11.81
CA VAL A 59 11.10 -12.71 10.42
C VAL A 59 12.17 -13.26 9.47
N GLY A 60 13.45 -12.94 9.69
CA GLY A 60 14.56 -13.39 8.84
C GLY A 60 14.49 -12.85 7.41
N GLU A 61 15.27 -13.42 6.48
CA GLU A 61 15.18 -13.11 5.05
C GLU A 61 13.86 -13.66 4.49
N ALA A 62 12.89 -12.76 4.28
CA ALA A 62 11.57 -13.14 3.79
C ALA A 62 11.58 -13.24 2.26
N GLU A 63 11.51 -14.47 1.76
CA GLU A 63 11.37 -14.76 0.33
C GLU A 63 9.92 -15.13 -0.03
N ILE A 64 9.52 -14.78 -1.25
CA ILE A 64 8.26 -15.26 -1.85
C ILE A 64 8.43 -15.48 -3.36
N THR A 65 7.69 -16.43 -3.91
CA THR A 65 7.63 -16.66 -5.36
C THR A 65 6.34 -16.07 -5.93
N ALA A 66 6.48 -15.12 -6.86
CA ALA A 66 5.39 -14.62 -7.67
C ALA A 66 5.10 -15.60 -8.81
N PHE A 67 3.87 -16.10 -8.89
CA PHE A 67 3.41 -16.98 -9.97
C PHE A 67 2.47 -16.19 -10.89
N LEU A 68 2.97 -15.77 -12.06
CA LEU A 68 2.30 -14.82 -12.94
C LEU A 68 1.89 -15.50 -14.25
N CYS A 69 0.61 -15.83 -14.38
CA CYS A 69 0.06 -16.42 -15.61
C CYS A 69 0.05 -15.39 -16.74
N LEU A 70 0.80 -15.59 -17.83
CA LEU A 70 0.94 -14.60 -18.90
C LEU A 70 -0.21 -14.62 -19.91
N TYR A 71 -0.77 -15.81 -20.17
CA TYR A 71 -1.91 -16.00 -21.06
C TYR A 71 -3.01 -16.77 -20.35
N GLY A 72 -4.26 -16.35 -20.51
CA GLY A 72 -5.39 -16.95 -19.82
C GLY A 72 -6.71 -16.73 -20.56
N ALA A 73 -7.76 -17.38 -20.07
CA ALA A 73 -9.09 -17.27 -20.66
C ALA A 73 -9.69 -15.88 -20.39
N ILE A 74 -9.98 -15.13 -21.45
CA ILE A 74 -10.60 -13.82 -21.37
C ILE A 74 -12.11 -14.01 -21.33
N LYS A 75 -12.72 -13.88 -20.13
CA LYS A 75 -14.17 -14.03 -19.93
C LYS A 75 -15.00 -13.13 -20.86
N LYS A 76 -14.53 -11.89 -21.11
CA LYS A 76 -15.20 -10.92 -22.00
C LYS A 76 -15.21 -11.33 -23.48
N LYS A 77 -14.36 -12.29 -23.88
CA LYS A 77 -14.26 -12.82 -25.25
C LYS A 77 -14.68 -14.29 -25.34
N GLY A 78 -15.64 -14.71 -24.53
CA GLY A 78 -16.15 -16.09 -24.58
C GLY A 78 -15.13 -17.15 -24.18
N GLY A 79 -14.09 -16.79 -23.42
CA GLY A 79 -13.08 -17.74 -22.95
C GLY A 79 -11.91 -17.97 -23.92
N GLU A 80 -11.78 -17.16 -24.98
CA GLU A 80 -10.59 -17.11 -25.83
C GLU A 80 -9.33 -16.90 -24.97
N ILE A 81 -8.26 -17.62 -25.30
CA ILE A 81 -6.97 -17.44 -24.64
C ILE A 81 -6.32 -16.16 -25.16
N GLY A 82 -5.96 -15.25 -24.26
CA GLY A 82 -5.25 -14.04 -24.61
C GLY A 82 -4.39 -13.51 -23.47
N PRO A 83 -3.71 -12.37 -23.68
CA PRO A 83 -2.80 -11.81 -22.69
C PRO A 83 -3.55 -11.44 -21.42
N THR A 84 -2.96 -11.77 -20.28
CA THR A 84 -3.48 -11.37 -18.96
C THR A 84 -2.92 -10.02 -18.55
N LEU A 85 -3.47 -9.47 -17.45
CA LEU A 85 -2.91 -8.29 -16.81
C LEU A 85 -1.48 -8.54 -16.31
N SER A 86 -1.18 -9.75 -15.85
CA SER A 86 0.17 -10.14 -15.44
C SER A 86 1.17 -10.04 -16.57
N MET A 87 0.77 -10.27 -17.83
CA MET A 87 1.66 -10.05 -18.97
C MET A 87 2.05 -8.58 -19.12
N ASP A 88 1.10 -7.65 -18.97
CA ASP A 88 1.39 -6.22 -19.05
C ASP A 88 2.26 -5.74 -17.89
N GLN A 89 2.03 -6.29 -16.69
CA GLN A 89 2.87 -6.03 -15.53
C GLN A 89 4.31 -6.52 -15.73
N VAL A 90 4.49 -7.75 -16.23
CA VAL A 90 5.82 -8.30 -16.51
C VAL A 90 6.53 -7.49 -17.59
N LYS A 91 5.83 -7.12 -18.68
CA LYS A 91 6.39 -6.21 -19.70
C LYS A 91 6.92 -4.92 -19.10
N LYS A 92 6.12 -4.30 -18.23
CA LYS A 92 6.45 -3.03 -17.58
C LYS A 92 7.65 -3.15 -16.64
N VAL A 93 7.63 -4.14 -15.73
CA VAL A 93 8.64 -4.30 -14.68
C VAL A 93 9.97 -4.83 -15.23
N PHE A 94 9.91 -5.81 -16.13
CA PHE A 94 11.08 -6.48 -16.68
C PHE A 94 11.55 -5.85 -18.00
N ASN A 95 10.94 -4.74 -18.42
CA ASN A 95 11.19 -4.11 -19.72
C ASN A 95 11.16 -5.12 -20.89
N TRP A 96 10.21 -6.06 -20.81
CA TRP A 96 10.05 -7.13 -21.78
C TRP A 96 9.08 -6.70 -22.89
N ASP A 97 9.37 -7.07 -24.13
CA ASP A 97 8.56 -6.68 -25.30
C ASP A 97 7.28 -7.52 -25.48
N GLY A 98 7.16 -8.62 -24.74
CA GLY A 98 6.02 -9.54 -24.82
C GLY A 98 6.04 -10.54 -25.97
N ARG A 99 7.10 -10.58 -26.77
CA ARG A 99 7.13 -11.38 -28.02
C ARG A 99 7.75 -12.75 -27.82
N SER A 100 8.79 -12.86 -27.00
CA SER A 100 9.55 -14.10 -26.83
C SER A 100 9.64 -14.53 -25.37
N LEU A 101 9.09 -15.69 -25.05
CA LEU A 101 9.23 -16.32 -23.72
C LEU A 101 10.67 -16.76 -23.45
N ILE A 102 11.43 -17.11 -24.50
CA ILE A 102 12.86 -17.44 -24.39
C ILE A 102 13.66 -16.20 -23.98
N GLN A 103 13.33 -15.04 -24.54
CA GLN A 103 13.95 -13.77 -24.14
C GLN A 103 13.58 -13.41 -22.69
N LEU A 104 12.33 -13.64 -22.29
CA LEU A 104 11.90 -13.42 -20.92
C LEU A 104 12.64 -14.35 -19.94
N ALA A 105 12.79 -15.64 -20.27
CA ALA A 105 13.43 -16.63 -19.41
C ALA A 105 14.96 -16.47 -19.30
N ASN A 106 15.61 -15.98 -20.36
CA ASN A 106 17.06 -15.79 -20.41
C ASN A 106 17.46 -14.31 -20.25
N GLY A 107 16.53 -13.46 -19.83
CA GLY A 107 16.77 -12.05 -19.63
C GLY A 107 17.72 -11.84 -18.44
N LYS A 108 18.55 -10.81 -18.53
CA LYS A 108 19.42 -10.40 -17.42
C LYS A 108 18.68 -9.37 -16.58
N TYR A 109 18.15 -9.82 -15.46
CA TYR A 109 17.44 -8.99 -14.49
C TYR A 109 18.13 -9.02 -13.12
N ASP A 110 19.44 -9.25 -13.13
CA ASP A 110 20.27 -9.19 -11.95
C ASP A 110 20.05 -7.85 -11.25
N ASP A 111 19.86 -7.89 -9.93
CA ASP A 111 19.58 -6.73 -9.09
C ASP A 111 18.31 -5.93 -9.46
N LEU A 112 17.38 -6.50 -10.24
CA LEU A 112 16.10 -5.83 -10.51
C LEU A 112 15.30 -5.68 -9.22
N GLU A 113 15.04 -4.43 -8.85
CA GLU A 113 14.17 -4.07 -7.74
C GLU A 113 12.82 -3.61 -8.26
N PHE A 114 11.75 -4.07 -7.62
CA PHE A 114 10.39 -3.74 -8.00
C PHE A 114 9.43 -3.89 -6.83
N GLN A 115 8.16 -3.56 -7.05
CA GLN A 115 7.13 -3.62 -6.04
C GLN A 115 6.25 -4.86 -6.24
N VAL A 116 5.92 -5.54 -5.15
CA VAL A 116 4.93 -6.62 -5.12
C VAL A 116 3.80 -6.26 -4.16
N ARG A 117 2.58 -6.68 -4.48
CA ARG A 117 1.45 -6.66 -3.54
C ARG A 117 1.10 -8.09 -3.20
N ILE A 118 1.26 -8.41 -1.93
CA ILE A 118 0.97 -9.72 -1.38
C ILE A 118 -0.40 -9.67 -0.74
N GLY A 119 -1.24 -10.66 -1.01
CA GLY A 119 -2.53 -10.82 -0.36
C GLY A 119 -2.81 -12.28 -0.03
N GLU A 120 -4.04 -12.55 0.39
CA GLU A 120 -4.49 -13.91 0.68
C GLU A 120 -4.38 -14.81 -0.54
N ASN A 121 -3.94 -16.04 -0.30
CA ASN A 121 -3.95 -17.08 -1.28
C ASN A 121 -5.36 -17.66 -1.41
N THR A 122 -6.04 -17.30 -2.48
CA THR A 122 -7.42 -17.76 -2.75
C THR A 122 -7.46 -19.12 -3.43
N TYR A 123 -6.32 -19.79 -3.60
CA TYR A 123 -6.27 -21.13 -4.19
C TYR A 123 -6.63 -22.18 -3.11
N GLU A 124 -7.64 -23.00 -3.39
CA GLU A 124 -8.21 -23.95 -2.43
C GLU A 124 -7.20 -24.97 -1.89
N GLU A 125 -6.25 -25.39 -2.73
CA GLU A 125 -5.19 -26.35 -2.36
C GLU A 125 -3.87 -25.64 -2.03
N ALA A 126 -3.91 -24.35 -1.69
CA ALA A 126 -2.73 -23.58 -1.37
C ALA A 126 -2.02 -24.13 -0.12
N THR A 127 -0.72 -24.42 -0.26
CA THR A 127 0.13 -24.79 0.88
C THR A 127 0.53 -23.58 1.73
N TYR A 128 0.42 -22.37 1.16
CA TYR A 128 0.82 -21.12 1.82
C TYR A 128 -0.34 -20.13 1.84
N PRO A 129 -0.56 -19.42 2.96
CA PRO A 129 -1.70 -18.51 3.13
C PRO A 129 -1.60 -17.24 2.28
N TYR A 130 -0.42 -16.94 1.72
CA TYR A 130 -0.14 -15.71 1.00
C TYR A 130 0.31 -15.96 -0.43
N GLN A 131 -0.03 -15.04 -1.33
CA GLN A 131 0.43 -15.05 -2.73
C GLN A 131 0.67 -13.64 -3.25
N VAL A 132 1.52 -13.51 -4.26
CA VAL A 132 1.72 -12.25 -4.99
C VAL A 132 0.54 -12.03 -5.92
N ASN A 133 -0.26 -11.01 -5.65
CA ASN A 133 -1.43 -10.63 -6.45
C ASN A 133 -1.10 -9.62 -7.54
N TRP A 134 -0.04 -8.83 -7.36
CA TRP A 134 0.31 -7.74 -8.25
C TRP A 134 1.81 -7.47 -8.22
N ILE A 135 2.38 -7.10 -9.37
CA ILE A 135 3.73 -6.52 -9.47
C ILE A 135 3.67 -5.16 -10.15
N ASP A 136 4.57 -4.26 -9.77
CA ASP A 136 4.71 -2.93 -10.37
C ASP A 136 6.16 -2.43 -10.27
N MET A 137 6.47 -1.29 -10.91
CA MET A 137 7.78 -0.65 -10.81
C MET A 137 8.10 -0.24 -9.37
N TYR A 138 9.38 -0.17 -9.03
CA TYR A 138 9.87 0.12 -7.67
C TYR A 138 9.30 1.42 -7.05
N ASP A 139 9.14 2.46 -7.88
CA ASP A 139 8.62 3.79 -7.48
C ASP A 139 7.12 3.98 -7.83
N ALA A 140 6.40 2.89 -8.11
CA ALA A 140 4.96 2.99 -8.29
C ALA A 140 4.29 3.44 -6.98
N GLU A 141 3.18 4.18 -7.11
CA GLU A 141 2.42 4.63 -5.95
C GLU A 141 1.85 3.39 -5.21
N PRO A 142 2.20 3.19 -3.93
CA PRO A 142 1.78 2.01 -3.19
C PRO A 142 0.30 2.07 -2.81
N GLY A 143 -0.31 0.89 -2.68
CA GLY A 143 -1.71 0.73 -2.28
C GLY A 143 -2.71 0.50 -3.41
N THR A 144 -3.94 0.20 -3.02
CA THR A 144 -5.12 0.02 -3.89
C THR A 144 -6.01 1.27 -3.91
N GLN A 145 -5.56 2.36 -3.30
CA GLN A 145 -6.35 3.58 -3.23
C GLN A 145 -6.53 4.15 -4.63
N LEU A 146 -7.78 4.50 -4.95
CA LEU A 146 -8.09 5.20 -6.17
C LEU A 146 -7.38 6.55 -6.14
N ARG A 147 -6.44 6.77 -7.06
CA ARG A 147 -5.87 8.10 -7.27
C ARG A 147 -7.00 9.04 -7.67
N LYS A 148 -7.34 9.95 -6.76
CA LYS A 148 -8.26 11.05 -7.05
C LYS A 148 -7.42 12.20 -7.56
N LEU A 149 -7.60 12.54 -8.83
CA LEU A 149 -7.02 13.74 -9.41
C LEU A 149 -7.63 14.97 -8.71
N ASP A 150 -6.80 15.97 -8.45
CA ASP A 150 -7.29 17.24 -7.93
C ASP A 150 -8.06 18.03 -9.01
N ALA A 151 -8.70 19.14 -8.62
CA ALA A 151 -9.49 19.94 -9.54
C ALA A 151 -8.68 20.57 -10.69
N ALA A 152 -7.37 20.76 -10.53
CA ALA A 152 -6.50 21.29 -11.57
C ALA A 152 -6.09 20.19 -12.55
N GLU A 153 -5.73 19.01 -12.04
CA GLU A 153 -5.43 17.83 -12.84
C GLU A 153 -6.64 17.37 -13.65
N LEU A 154 -7.85 17.36 -13.06
CA LEU A 154 -9.10 17.05 -13.77
C LEU A 154 -9.37 18.01 -14.93
N LYS A 155 -9.18 19.32 -14.72
CA LYS A 155 -9.33 20.33 -15.79
C LYS A 155 -8.29 20.17 -16.90
N SER A 156 -7.08 19.73 -16.56
CA SER A 156 -6.05 19.43 -17.55
C SER A 156 -6.45 18.22 -18.39
N LEU A 157 -6.97 17.18 -17.73
CA LEU A 157 -7.47 15.97 -18.38
C LEU A 157 -8.64 16.29 -19.32
N ASP A 158 -9.61 17.09 -18.88
CA ASP A 158 -10.74 17.54 -19.71
C ASP A 158 -10.26 18.22 -21.01
N LYS A 159 -9.22 19.07 -20.94
CA LYS A 159 -8.64 19.71 -22.12
C LYS A 159 -7.98 18.71 -23.06
N GLN A 160 -7.28 17.70 -22.53
CA GLN A 160 -6.65 16.66 -23.34
C GLN A 160 -7.71 15.81 -24.06
N PHE A 161 -8.78 15.41 -23.37
CA PHE A 161 -9.87 14.64 -23.97
C PHE A 161 -10.69 15.46 -24.98
N ALA A 162 -10.90 16.76 -24.73
CA ALA A 162 -11.49 17.67 -25.70
C ALA A 162 -10.64 17.79 -26.97
N ALA A 163 -9.31 17.86 -26.84
CA ALA A 163 -8.38 17.92 -27.95
C ALA A 163 -8.27 16.60 -28.75
N MET A 164 -8.43 15.44 -28.08
CA MET A 164 -8.47 14.12 -28.74
C MET A 164 -9.77 13.83 -29.50
N GLY A 165 -10.68 14.81 -29.59
CA GLY A 165 -11.84 14.70 -30.44
C GLY A 165 -12.92 13.78 -29.86
N ALA A 166 -13.16 13.85 -28.54
CA ALA A 166 -14.36 13.31 -27.91
C ALA A 166 -15.63 14.05 -28.43
N LYS A 167 -15.95 13.84 -29.70
CA LYS A 167 -17.11 14.40 -30.42
C LYS A 167 -18.44 13.77 -29.97
N ASN A 168 -18.41 12.85 -28.99
CA ASN A 168 -19.61 12.19 -28.45
C ASN A 168 -20.01 12.68 -27.04
N ALA A 169 -19.37 13.71 -26.48
CA ALA A 169 -19.83 14.32 -25.24
C ALA A 169 -20.87 15.42 -25.50
N THR A 170 -21.99 15.07 -26.13
CA THR A 170 -23.22 15.90 -26.12
C THR A 170 -24.08 15.63 -24.88
N ALA A 171 -23.48 15.11 -23.80
CA ALA A 171 -24.14 15.07 -22.51
C ALA A 171 -23.93 16.42 -21.81
N LYS A 172 -25.02 17.18 -21.72
CA LYS A 172 -25.13 18.39 -20.89
C LYS A 172 -24.64 18.05 -19.47
N PRO A 173 -23.80 18.88 -18.82
CA PRO A 173 -23.32 18.58 -17.47
C PRO A 173 -24.52 18.38 -16.55
N VAL A 174 -24.63 17.19 -15.97
CA VAL A 174 -25.63 16.88 -14.94
C VAL A 174 -25.29 17.75 -13.74
N ALA A 175 -26.29 18.52 -13.30
CA ALA A 175 -26.17 19.46 -12.20
C ALA A 175 -25.51 18.80 -10.98
N THR A 176 -24.49 19.47 -10.45
CA THR A 176 -23.89 19.17 -9.16
C THR A 176 -24.97 19.12 -8.07
N ALA A 177 -24.87 18.12 -7.19
CA ALA A 177 -25.76 17.92 -6.07
C ALA A 177 -25.98 19.24 -5.29
N ALA A 178 -27.24 19.44 -4.89
CA ALA A 178 -27.77 20.67 -4.33
C ALA A 178 -26.90 21.25 -3.20
N LYS A 179 -26.57 22.54 -3.36
CA LYS A 179 -25.97 23.36 -2.31
C LYS A 179 -26.98 23.50 -1.16
N ALA A 180 -26.60 23.06 0.03
CA ALA A 180 -27.37 23.29 1.27
C ALA A 180 -27.65 24.79 1.47
N PRO A 181 -28.79 25.17 2.07
CA PRO A 181 -29.32 26.53 2.01
C PRO A 181 -28.45 27.53 2.77
N ALA A 182 -28.06 28.59 2.07
CA ALA A 182 -27.35 29.73 2.61
C ALA A 182 -28.28 30.56 3.54
N LYS A 183 -27.79 30.88 4.74
CA LYS A 183 -28.40 31.87 5.62
C LYS A 183 -28.22 33.28 5.02
N THR A 184 -29.32 34.02 5.03
CA THR A 184 -29.51 35.44 4.74
C THR A 184 -28.70 36.31 5.70
N HIS A 185 -28.04 37.41 5.29
CA HIS A 185 -28.55 38.79 5.05
C HIS A 185 -27.31 39.71 4.78
N PRO A 186 -27.46 41.02 4.49
CA PRO A 186 -28.29 41.70 3.49
C PRO A 186 -27.44 42.61 2.56
N ALA A 187 -28.12 43.22 1.59
CA ALA A 187 -27.61 44.03 0.48
C ALA A 187 -26.88 45.33 0.86
N ARG A 188 -25.94 45.75 -0.01
CA ARG A 188 -25.68 47.16 -0.33
C ARG A 188 -25.48 47.30 -1.85
N VAL A 189 -26.09 48.36 -2.38
CA VAL A 189 -26.40 48.65 -3.79
C VAL A 189 -25.27 49.50 -4.45
N PRO A 190 -25.37 49.97 -5.72
CA PRO A 190 -24.46 49.62 -6.82
C PRO A 190 -23.62 50.80 -7.36
N ALA A 191 -22.70 50.54 -8.28
CA ALA A 191 -22.33 51.51 -9.31
C ALA A 191 -21.75 50.80 -10.54
N ASP A 192 -22.44 50.98 -11.67
CA ASP A 192 -21.92 50.85 -13.03
C ASP A 192 -20.79 51.86 -13.27
N ASP A 193 -19.75 51.50 -14.03
CA ASP A 193 -19.63 51.96 -15.42
C ASP A 193 -18.41 51.36 -16.18
N THR A 194 -18.75 50.79 -17.33
CA THR A 194 -18.07 50.62 -18.63
C THR A 194 -16.56 50.94 -18.89
N ALA A 195 -15.90 49.89 -19.47
CA ALA A 195 -14.93 49.87 -20.61
C ALA A 195 -13.45 50.36 -20.44
N PRO A 196 -12.54 50.12 -21.43
CA PRO A 196 -11.97 48.85 -21.92
C PRO A 196 -10.41 48.79 -21.84
N ASP A 197 -9.84 47.63 -22.24
CA ASP A 197 -8.41 47.27 -22.26
C ASP A 197 -7.42 48.31 -22.80
N SER A 198 -6.23 48.40 -22.16
CA SER A 198 -5.01 49.02 -22.73
C SER A 198 -3.78 48.09 -22.63
N PRO A 199 -2.89 48.04 -23.66
CA PRO A 199 -1.82 47.04 -23.80
C PRO A 199 -0.64 47.14 -22.83
N GLU A 200 -0.62 48.11 -21.92
CA GLU A 200 0.53 48.40 -21.05
C GLU A 200 0.72 47.43 -19.86
N VAL A 201 -0.31 46.67 -19.47
CA VAL A 201 -0.19 45.70 -18.36
C VAL A 201 0.51 44.40 -18.80
N LYS A 202 0.63 44.13 -20.11
CA LYS A 202 1.41 43.01 -20.65
C LYS A 202 2.91 43.31 -20.76
N ALA A 203 3.34 44.57 -20.77
CA ALA A 203 4.76 44.94 -20.82
C ALA A 203 5.44 44.84 -19.44
N GLN A 204 4.74 45.10 -18.34
CA GLN A 204 5.32 45.03 -16.99
C GLN A 204 5.46 43.59 -16.44
N LYS A 205 4.71 42.60 -16.95
CA LYS A 205 4.83 41.19 -16.55
C LYS A 205 5.99 40.42 -17.20
N MET A 206 6.61 40.95 -18.27
CA MET A 206 7.75 40.32 -18.94
C MET A 206 9.12 40.85 -18.49
N ALA A 207 9.18 41.98 -17.79
CA ALA A 207 10.41 42.50 -17.18
C ALA A 207 10.75 41.85 -15.81
N ALA A 208 9.76 41.31 -15.09
CA ALA A 208 9.97 40.68 -13.78
C ALA A 208 10.49 39.21 -13.83
N LYS A 209 10.58 38.59 -15.02
CA LYS A 209 10.99 37.19 -15.19
C LYS A 209 12.47 37.00 -15.58
N SER A 210 13.17 38.08 -15.97
CA SER A 210 14.62 38.04 -16.30
C SER A 210 15.56 38.44 -15.16
N ALA A 211 15.05 38.81 -13.98
CA ALA A 211 15.87 39.13 -12.81
C ALA A 211 16.08 37.98 -11.80
N LYS A 212 15.40 36.83 -11.97
CA LYS A 212 15.46 35.71 -11.00
C LYS A 212 16.46 34.59 -11.38
N ASN A 213 17.02 34.62 -12.58
CA ASN A 213 17.99 33.61 -13.08
C ASN A 213 19.47 34.00 -12.96
N LYS A 214 19.80 35.09 -12.25
CA LYS A 214 21.20 35.54 -12.04
C LYS A 214 21.70 35.41 -10.59
N ALA A 215 20.90 34.81 -9.69
CA ALA A 215 21.29 34.58 -8.29
C ALA A 215 21.54 33.09 -7.94
N ALA A 216 21.39 32.17 -8.90
CA ALA A 216 21.54 30.73 -8.67
C ALA A 216 22.94 30.16 -9.01
N VAL A 217 23.91 30.99 -9.44
CA VAL A 217 25.25 30.54 -9.87
C VAL A 217 26.39 31.10 -8.99
N ALA A 218 26.09 31.50 -7.75
CA ALA A 218 27.10 32.04 -6.81
C ALA A 218 27.16 31.30 -5.45
N LYS A 219 26.53 30.12 -5.31
CA LYS A 219 26.50 29.37 -4.03
C LYS A 219 27.02 27.93 -4.09
N VAL A 220 27.76 27.56 -5.14
CA VAL A 220 28.34 26.20 -5.32
C VAL A 220 29.87 26.19 -5.21
N LYS A 221 30.50 27.26 -4.71
CA LYS A 221 31.97 27.33 -4.62
C LYS A 221 32.46 27.94 -3.31
N ALA A 222 32.11 27.30 -2.18
CA ALA A 222 32.79 27.49 -0.88
C ALA A 222 32.25 26.48 0.15
N LYS A 223 32.70 25.23 0.10
CA LYS A 223 32.82 24.33 1.26
C LYS A 223 33.45 23.00 0.83
N THR A 224 34.73 23.09 0.50
CA THR A 224 35.65 21.96 0.49
C THR A 224 36.84 22.42 1.33
N ASP A 225 36.89 21.95 2.57
CA ASP A 225 38.09 21.51 3.31
C ASP A 225 37.96 21.70 4.83
N ALA A 226 38.17 20.56 5.50
CA ALA A 226 38.64 20.30 6.86
C ALA A 226 37.82 20.81 8.06
N VAL A 227 37.41 19.88 8.95
CA VAL A 227 38.17 19.51 10.17
C VAL A 227 37.43 18.41 10.96
N THR A 228 38.25 17.49 11.45
CA THR A 228 38.07 16.32 12.31
C THR A 228 37.60 16.66 13.74
N ALA A 229 36.67 15.85 14.30
CA ALA A 229 36.52 15.40 15.73
C ALA A 229 35.03 15.29 16.20
N PRO A 230 34.70 14.39 17.16
CA PRO A 230 33.32 13.92 17.42
C PRO A 230 32.63 14.60 18.63
N PRO A 231 31.28 14.67 18.67
CA PRO A 231 30.50 14.83 19.90
C PRO A 231 29.58 13.60 20.13
N ALA A 232 29.60 12.90 21.26
CA ALA A 232 29.08 13.27 22.59
C ALA A 232 27.55 13.50 22.62
N GLY A 233 26.82 12.45 23.04
CA GLY A 233 25.59 12.48 23.86
C GLY A 233 24.27 12.96 23.23
N PRO A 234 23.14 12.25 23.43
CA PRO A 234 21.82 12.75 23.06
C PRO A 234 21.33 13.85 24.04
N PRO A 235 20.77 14.98 23.54
CA PRO A 235 20.24 16.04 24.39
C PRO A 235 18.85 15.71 24.97
N PRO A 236 18.48 16.33 26.10
CA PRO A 236 17.24 16.04 26.82
C PRO A 236 15.99 16.65 26.17
N LYS A 237 14.87 15.99 26.49
CA LYS A 237 13.47 16.23 26.14
C LYS A 237 12.98 17.66 26.45
N PRO A 238 12.18 18.30 25.57
CA PRO A 238 11.35 19.43 25.96
C PRO A 238 10.00 18.94 26.51
N GLU A 239 9.70 19.37 27.74
CA GLU A 239 8.37 19.37 28.33
C GLU A 239 7.43 20.28 27.54
N SER A 240 6.19 19.83 27.31
CA SER A 240 5.07 20.74 27.11
C SER A 240 4.03 20.45 28.19
N LYS A 241 3.65 21.52 28.89
CA LYS A 241 2.69 21.56 29.98
C LYS A 241 1.27 21.69 29.44
N ASP A 242 0.37 21.01 30.14
CA ASP A 242 -1.05 21.30 30.36
C ASP A 242 -2.05 21.18 29.20
N ALA A 243 -2.65 19.98 29.14
CA ALA A 243 -4.09 19.86 29.37
C ALA A 243 -4.35 18.62 30.24
N VAL A 244 -4.39 18.84 31.56
CA VAL A 244 -4.78 17.86 32.56
C VAL A 244 -6.27 17.55 32.40
N VAL A 245 -6.57 16.47 31.70
CA VAL A 245 -7.72 15.64 32.08
C VAL A 245 -7.16 14.61 33.05
N PRO A 246 -7.70 14.44 34.27
CA PRO A 246 -7.22 13.45 35.20
C PRO A 246 -7.23 12.08 34.51
N PRO A 247 -6.12 11.32 34.48
CA PRO A 247 -6.22 9.92 34.13
C PRO A 247 -7.10 9.27 35.19
N ALA A 248 -8.26 8.79 34.77
CA ALA A 248 -8.96 7.78 35.51
C ALA A 248 -7.96 6.67 35.85
N LYS A 249 -8.05 6.18 37.08
CA LYS A 249 -7.20 5.10 37.61
C LYS A 249 -7.00 4.00 36.55
N PRO A 250 -5.79 3.42 36.42
CA PRO A 250 -5.64 2.23 35.60
C PRO A 250 -6.48 1.13 36.26
N ASP A 251 -7.64 0.83 35.66
CA ASP A 251 -8.30 -0.44 35.92
C ASP A 251 -7.35 -1.53 35.43
N GLU A 252 -6.92 -2.41 36.34
CA GLU A 252 -5.97 -3.51 36.14
C GLU A 252 -6.49 -4.61 35.18
N THR A 253 -7.44 -4.28 34.30
CA THR A 253 -8.28 -5.24 33.56
C THR A 253 -8.34 -5.02 32.05
N ALA A 254 -7.45 -4.20 31.47
CA ALA A 254 -7.33 -4.03 30.02
C ALA A 254 -6.00 -4.61 29.51
N CYS A 255 -6.05 -5.51 28.52
CA CYS A 255 -4.86 -6.00 27.84
C CYS A 255 -5.03 -5.96 26.32
N THR A 256 -3.91 -5.90 25.60
CA THR A 256 -3.88 -6.00 24.14
C THR A 256 -3.95 -7.46 23.70
N MET A 257 -4.36 -7.71 22.45
CA MET A 257 -4.37 -9.04 21.84
C MET A 257 -3.03 -9.76 21.99
N ASN A 258 -1.92 -9.04 21.78
CA ASN A 258 -0.57 -9.61 21.86
C ASN A 258 -0.19 -9.97 23.30
N GLU A 259 -0.56 -9.14 24.29
CA GLU A 259 -0.33 -9.44 25.71
C GLU A 259 -1.16 -10.65 26.17
N ALA A 260 -2.41 -10.74 25.73
CA ALA A 260 -3.26 -11.90 25.97
C ALA A 260 -2.67 -13.18 25.37
N TRP A 261 -2.23 -13.12 24.11
CA TRP A 261 -1.63 -14.26 23.43
C TRP A 261 -0.32 -14.71 24.07
N ASN A 262 0.60 -13.78 24.35
CA ASN A 262 1.89 -14.08 24.97
C ASN A 262 1.69 -14.71 26.35
N THR A 263 0.73 -14.23 27.13
CA THR A 263 0.41 -14.82 28.45
C THR A 263 -0.07 -16.27 28.32
N ILE A 264 -0.87 -16.59 27.29
CA ILE A 264 -1.29 -17.97 27.02
C ILE A 264 -0.09 -18.85 26.65
N VAL A 265 0.80 -18.34 25.79
CA VAL A 265 2.01 -19.06 25.36
C VAL A 265 2.97 -19.31 26.52
N GLU A 266 3.07 -18.37 27.46
CA GLU A 266 3.94 -18.49 28.64
C GLU A 266 3.37 -19.44 29.71
N LEU A 267 2.05 -19.41 29.94
CA LEU A 267 1.41 -20.16 31.04
C LEU A 267 0.85 -21.53 30.62
N ARG A 268 0.84 -21.87 29.33
CA ARG A 268 0.39 -23.18 28.85
C ARG A 268 1.30 -24.31 29.33
N ASP A 269 0.75 -25.51 29.34
CA ASP A 269 1.54 -26.73 29.43
C ASP A 269 2.36 -26.92 28.12
N PRO A 270 3.69 -27.13 28.20
CA PRO A 270 4.54 -27.35 27.02
C PRO A 270 4.16 -28.57 26.16
N SER A 271 3.38 -29.51 26.70
CA SER A 271 2.89 -30.68 25.96
C SER A 271 1.72 -30.36 25.01
N ILE A 272 1.09 -29.20 25.16
CA ILE A 272 -0.04 -28.78 24.33
C ILE A 272 0.47 -28.04 23.08
N ASN A 273 0.09 -28.57 21.91
CA ASN A 273 0.46 -28.01 20.61
C ASN A 273 -0.25 -26.67 20.34
N ASP A 274 0.46 -25.71 19.74
CA ASP A 274 -0.04 -24.42 19.26
C ASP A 274 -1.34 -24.53 18.44
N LYS A 275 -1.54 -25.62 17.69
CA LYS A 275 -2.79 -25.84 16.94
C LYS A 275 -4.01 -26.01 17.83
N VAL A 276 -3.86 -26.64 19.00
CA VAL A 276 -4.95 -26.83 19.97
C VAL A 276 -5.28 -25.49 20.60
N ILE A 277 -4.25 -24.72 20.95
CA ILE A 277 -4.39 -23.39 21.55
C ILE A 277 -5.07 -22.43 20.60
N GLY A 278 -4.68 -22.40 19.32
CA GLY A 278 -5.33 -21.59 18.30
C GLY A 278 -6.83 -21.91 18.16
N LYS A 279 -7.21 -23.20 18.20
CA LYS A 279 -8.61 -23.61 18.14
C LYS A 279 -9.40 -23.14 19.36
N VAL A 280 -8.84 -23.28 20.56
CA VAL A 280 -9.48 -22.85 21.81
C VAL A 280 -9.60 -21.32 21.85
N TRP A 281 -8.56 -20.61 21.42
CA TRP A 281 -8.52 -19.14 21.32
C TRP A 281 -9.61 -18.59 20.39
N HIS A 282 -9.75 -19.14 19.18
CA HIS A 282 -10.82 -18.73 18.26
C HIS A 282 -12.22 -19.08 18.81
N GLY A 283 -12.35 -20.19 19.54
CA GLY A 283 -13.58 -20.52 20.26
C GLY A 283 -13.93 -19.49 21.34
N ALA A 284 -12.94 -19.05 22.11
CA ALA A 284 -13.12 -18.04 23.15
C ALA A 284 -13.49 -16.66 22.56
N ILE A 285 -12.89 -16.28 21.41
CA ILE A 285 -13.28 -15.06 20.68
C ILE A 285 -14.75 -15.14 20.25
N ALA A 286 -15.17 -16.26 19.64
CA ALA A 286 -16.55 -16.43 19.19
C ALA A 286 -17.57 -16.43 20.35
N GLU A 287 -17.20 -16.94 21.52
CA GLU A 287 -18.05 -16.96 22.72
C GLU A 287 -18.18 -15.58 23.38
N ILE A 288 -17.09 -14.80 23.43
CA ILE A 288 -17.03 -13.54 24.20
C ILE A 288 -17.36 -12.32 23.35
N ALA A 289 -16.84 -12.27 22.12
CA ALA A 289 -17.05 -11.16 21.20
C ALA A 289 -18.22 -11.41 20.23
N GLY A 290 -18.49 -12.68 19.92
CA GLY A 290 -19.53 -13.10 18.99
C GLY A 290 -18.96 -13.73 17.71
N PRO A 291 -19.73 -14.58 17.00
CA PRO A 291 -19.22 -15.38 15.89
C PRO A 291 -18.84 -14.57 14.64
N ASP A 292 -19.36 -13.35 14.50
CA ASP A 292 -19.13 -12.47 13.35
C ASP A 292 -18.15 -11.31 13.65
N VAL A 293 -17.53 -11.30 14.84
CA VAL A 293 -16.62 -10.23 15.23
C VAL A 293 -15.20 -10.52 14.74
N VAL A 294 -14.66 -9.58 13.97
CA VAL A 294 -13.26 -9.59 13.55
C VAL A 294 -12.38 -9.17 14.71
N SER A 295 -11.16 -9.72 14.81
CA SER A 295 -10.22 -9.45 15.91
C SER A 295 -9.92 -7.97 16.16
N GLU A 296 -10.14 -7.11 15.17
CA GLU A 296 -9.95 -5.65 15.27
C GLU A 296 -11.03 -4.95 16.11
N ASP A 297 -12.20 -5.56 16.28
CA ASP A 297 -13.34 -5.01 17.02
C ASP A 297 -13.40 -5.51 18.48
N VAL A 298 -12.45 -6.37 18.88
CA VAL A 298 -12.37 -6.91 20.25
C VAL A 298 -11.76 -5.86 21.17
N THR A 299 -12.51 -5.49 22.20
CA THR A 299 -12.08 -4.49 23.18
C THR A 299 -10.97 -5.02 24.10
N PRO A 300 -10.14 -4.14 24.71
CA PRO A 300 -9.10 -4.54 25.66
C PRO A 300 -9.61 -5.34 26.87
N GLU A 301 -10.84 -5.11 27.30
CA GLU A 301 -11.49 -5.86 28.39
C GLU A 301 -11.88 -7.27 27.95
N GLN A 302 -12.38 -7.41 26.70
CA GLN A 302 -12.69 -8.71 26.13
C GLN A 302 -11.43 -9.55 25.92
N TRP A 303 -10.28 -8.95 25.60
CA TRP A 303 -9.01 -9.67 25.49
C TRP A 303 -8.58 -10.33 26.80
N VAL A 304 -8.83 -9.69 27.94
CA VAL A 304 -8.59 -10.30 29.26
C VAL A 304 -9.49 -11.52 29.45
N MET A 305 -10.78 -11.40 29.13
CA MET A 305 -11.73 -12.52 29.24
C MET A 305 -11.37 -13.67 28.29
N ILE A 306 -10.95 -13.37 27.07
CA ILE A 306 -10.53 -14.35 26.06
C ILE A 306 -9.28 -15.09 26.53
N ARG A 307 -8.30 -14.37 27.08
CA ARG A 307 -7.09 -14.95 27.67
C ARG A 307 -7.44 -15.95 28.76
N ASP A 308 -8.22 -15.53 29.74
CA ASP A 308 -8.52 -16.33 30.93
C ASP A 308 -9.35 -17.57 30.55
N LYS A 309 -10.32 -17.41 29.64
CA LYS A 309 -11.13 -18.51 29.10
C LYS A 309 -10.31 -19.51 28.29
N THR A 310 -9.32 -19.02 27.53
CA THR A 310 -8.41 -19.87 26.76
C THR A 310 -7.53 -20.68 27.69
N LEU A 311 -6.95 -20.06 28.73
CA LEU A 311 -6.15 -20.76 29.75
C LEU A 311 -6.97 -21.80 30.52
N GLU A 312 -8.20 -21.46 30.93
CA GLU A 312 -9.10 -22.39 31.62
C GLU A 312 -9.45 -23.61 30.75
N SER A 313 -9.68 -23.37 29.45
CA SER A 313 -10.01 -24.44 28.51
C SER A 313 -8.80 -25.30 28.16
N VAL A 314 -7.61 -24.69 28.05
CA VAL A 314 -6.35 -25.39 27.78
C VAL A 314 -5.94 -26.25 28.99
N ALA A 315 -6.18 -25.80 30.23
CA ALA A 315 -5.89 -26.57 31.44
C ALA A 315 -6.78 -27.83 31.63
N LYS A 316 -7.82 -28.00 30.80
CA LYS A 316 -8.70 -29.19 30.82
C LYS A 316 -8.22 -30.30 29.86
N PHE A 317 -7.22 -30.02 29.01
CA PHE A 317 -6.57 -30.99 28.14
C PHE A 317 -5.38 -31.63 28.83
#